data_AF-A0A536WIB7-F1
#
_entry.id   AF-A0A536WIB7-F1
#
_cell.length_a   1.000
_cell.length_b   1.000
_cell.length_c   1.000
_cell.angle_alpha   90.00
_cell.angle_beta   90.00
_cell.angle_gamma   90.00
#
_symmetry.space_group_name_H-M   'P 1'
#
loop_
_entity.id
_entity.type
_entity.pdbx_description
1 polymer ?
#
loop_
_entity_poly.entity_id
_entity_poly.type
_entity_poly.pdbx_seq_one_letter_code
_entity_poly.pdbx_strand_id
1 'polypeptide(L)'
;MMLRWYFKGPKIDIVCSSDATSVLGHTNSCRKFVMHVADAFLQSGEIAERRSEDNARLAGGPVDLINVITFDPKDEPQVVWSSGDVKVSAIRSTHTAGHASYRVDTPAGSVVIGGDAGNDVLVPPRASSTSEQVEKLAKGVDIIVHSAFHPVMGPDQGSGFPPRSFYRQSLASDLGAMAQRVGAKHLMLTHLGPSLGAVIHNQWKVPGGPLTQADYRKAVEAAGFTGNTIVGTDLATLRLPAK
;
A
#
# COMPACT_ATOMS: atom_id res chain seq x y z
N MET A 1 -6.56 -13.43 -11.04
CA MET A 1 -5.75 -14.64 -11.28
C MET A 1 -6.53 -15.77 -11.92
N MET A 2 -7.68 -16.17 -11.37
CA MET A 2 -8.50 -17.25 -11.93
C MET A 2 -8.94 -17.01 -13.39
N LEU A 3 -9.34 -15.78 -13.75
CA LEU A 3 -9.60 -15.41 -15.16
C LEU A 3 -8.39 -15.65 -16.09
N ARG A 4 -7.18 -15.34 -15.64
CA ARG A 4 -5.95 -15.54 -16.41
C ARG A 4 -5.66 -17.03 -16.61
N TRP A 5 -5.95 -17.84 -15.60
CA TRP A 5 -5.88 -19.30 -15.68
C TRP A 5 -6.89 -19.87 -16.67
N TYR A 6 -8.15 -19.42 -16.63
CA TYR A 6 -9.16 -19.81 -17.62
C TYR A 6 -8.74 -19.52 -19.06
N PHE A 7 -8.13 -18.36 -19.29
CA PHE A 7 -7.68 -17.94 -20.62
C PHE A 7 -6.25 -18.36 -20.96
N LYS A 8 -5.61 -19.21 -20.14
CA LYS A 8 -4.24 -19.72 -20.39
C LYS A 8 -3.23 -18.58 -20.65
N GLY A 9 -3.39 -17.48 -19.92
CA GLY A 9 -2.51 -16.31 -20.06
C GLY A 9 -1.10 -16.59 -19.55
N PRO A 10 -0.12 -15.72 -19.91
CA PRO A 10 1.26 -15.91 -19.47
C PRO A 10 1.41 -15.75 -17.97
N LYS A 11 2.49 -16.30 -17.41
CA LYS A 11 2.81 -16.14 -15.99
C LYS A 11 2.94 -14.66 -15.61
N ILE A 12 2.66 -14.36 -14.35
CA ILE A 12 2.91 -13.06 -13.75
C ILE A 12 3.92 -13.19 -12.63
N ASP A 13 4.70 -12.14 -12.42
CA ASP A 13 5.60 -12.06 -11.29
C ASP A 13 4.87 -11.43 -10.09
N ILE A 14 4.97 -12.07 -8.93
CA ILE A 14 4.61 -11.47 -7.64
C ILE A 14 5.92 -11.17 -6.92
N VAL A 15 6.15 -9.88 -6.67
CA VAL A 15 7.34 -9.36 -6.01
C VAL A 15 6.95 -8.93 -4.61
N CYS A 16 7.61 -9.50 -3.60
CA CYS A 16 7.24 -9.28 -2.20
C CYS A 16 8.41 -9.62 -1.27
N SER A 17 8.27 -9.22 -0.01
CA SER A 17 9.29 -9.53 1.01
C SER A 17 9.42 -11.03 1.25
N SER A 18 10.63 -11.47 1.58
CA SER A 18 10.90 -12.78 2.19
C SER A 18 10.12 -12.95 3.50
N ASP A 19 10.06 -14.21 3.97
CA ASP A 19 9.41 -14.57 5.23
C ASP A 19 9.94 -13.71 6.39
N ALA A 20 9.02 -13.07 7.11
CA ALA A 20 9.35 -12.18 8.21
C ALA A 20 8.55 -12.54 9.45
N THR A 21 9.24 -12.74 10.57
CA THR A 21 8.62 -13.14 11.84
C THR A 21 8.30 -11.91 12.67
N SER A 22 7.04 -11.78 13.07
CA SER A 22 6.58 -10.72 13.98
C SER A 22 7.18 -10.88 15.37
N VAL A 23 7.10 -9.83 16.18
CA VAL A 23 7.53 -9.84 17.59
C VAL A 23 6.82 -10.91 18.44
N LEU A 24 5.65 -11.38 18.00
CA LEU A 24 4.89 -12.44 18.65
C LEU A 24 5.20 -13.85 18.11
N GLY A 25 6.18 -13.99 17.21
CA GLY A 25 6.58 -15.28 16.65
C GLY A 25 5.75 -15.76 15.45
N HIS A 26 4.78 -14.98 14.96
CA HIS A 26 4.04 -15.31 13.75
C HIS A 26 4.83 -14.90 12.50
N THR A 27 5.10 -15.85 11.61
CA THR A 27 5.78 -15.60 10.33
C THR A 27 4.78 -15.19 9.26
N ASN A 28 4.99 -14.02 8.68
CA ASN A 28 4.30 -13.57 7.47
C ASN A 28 5.10 -14.03 6.25
N SER A 29 4.49 -14.85 5.39
CA SER A 29 5.15 -15.48 4.24
C SER A 29 4.38 -15.21 2.97
N CYS A 30 4.93 -14.36 2.11
CA CYS A 30 4.37 -14.13 0.78
C CYS A 30 4.40 -15.41 -0.06
N ARG A 31 5.48 -16.20 0.02
CA ARG A 31 5.61 -17.45 -0.72
C ARG A 31 4.50 -18.44 -0.34
N LYS A 32 4.27 -18.65 0.95
CA LYS A 32 3.17 -19.53 1.40
C LYS A 32 1.82 -18.96 1.01
N PHE A 33 1.58 -17.66 1.18
CA PHE A 33 0.33 -17.02 0.77
C PHE A 33 0.02 -17.29 -0.71
N VAL A 34 1.01 -17.09 -1.60
CA VAL A 34 0.84 -17.36 -3.03
C VAL A 34 0.62 -18.85 -3.30
N MET A 35 1.41 -19.73 -2.69
CA MET A 35 1.26 -21.19 -2.84
C MET A 35 -0.17 -21.67 -2.53
N HIS A 36 -0.84 -21.03 -1.57
CA HIS A 36 -2.16 -21.43 -1.09
C HIS A 36 -3.32 -20.64 -1.71
N VAL A 37 -3.07 -19.70 -2.64
CA VAL A 37 -4.13 -18.88 -3.25
C VAL A 37 -5.16 -19.70 -4.05
N ALA A 38 -4.79 -20.90 -4.47
CA ALA A 38 -5.63 -21.81 -5.25
C ALA A 38 -6.33 -22.88 -4.39
N ASP A 39 -6.01 -23.00 -3.09
CA ASP A 39 -6.43 -24.14 -2.26
C ASP A 39 -7.95 -24.32 -2.22
N ALA A 40 -8.72 -23.24 -2.07
CA ALA A 40 -10.18 -23.32 -2.04
C ALA A 40 -10.76 -23.85 -3.38
N PHE A 41 -10.16 -23.46 -4.51
CA PHE A 41 -10.57 -23.92 -5.84
C PHE A 41 -10.19 -25.39 -6.08
N LEU A 42 -9.03 -25.80 -5.57
CA LEU A 42 -8.58 -27.19 -5.62
C LEU A 42 -9.48 -28.09 -4.76
N GLN A 43 -9.74 -27.68 -3.52
CA GLN A 43 -10.52 -28.48 -2.56
C GLN A 43 -12.01 -28.55 -2.90
N SER A 44 -12.57 -27.51 -3.52
CA SER A 44 -13.98 -27.53 -3.96
C SER A 44 -14.22 -28.35 -5.22
N GLY A 45 -13.16 -28.81 -5.91
CA GLY A 45 -13.28 -29.53 -7.18
C GLY A 45 -13.44 -28.64 -8.41
N GLU A 46 -13.46 -27.31 -8.25
CA GLU A 46 -13.60 -26.36 -9.37
C GLU A 46 -12.49 -26.55 -10.41
N ILE A 47 -11.23 -26.68 -9.96
CA ILE A 47 -10.09 -26.92 -10.86
C ILE A 47 -10.24 -28.26 -11.61
N ALA A 48 -10.75 -29.30 -10.93
CA ALA A 48 -10.94 -30.61 -11.52
C ALA A 48 -12.02 -30.58 -12.60
N GLU A 49 -13.17 -29.95 -12.32
CA GLU A 49 -14.26 -29.77 -13.27
C GLU A 49 -13.76 -29.07 -14.54
N ARG A 50 -13.08 -27.93 -14.37
CA ARG A 50 -12.56 -27.14 -15.50
C ARG A 50 -11.49 -27.85 -16.31
N ARG A 51 -10.70 -28.72 -15.69
CA ARG A 51 -9.72 -29.55 -16.42
C ARG A 51 -10.35 -30.73 -17.15
N SER A 52 -11.53 -31.18 -16.71
CA SER A 52 -12.31 -32.17 -17.46
C SER A 52 -12.86 -31.57 -18.75
N GLU A 53 -13.22 -30.28 -18.75
CA GLU A 53 -13.66 -29.52 -19.92
C GLU A 53 -12.50 -29.17 -20.88
N ASP A 54 -11.32 -28.82 -20.35
CA ASP A 54 -10.10 -28.47 -21.12
C ASP A 54 -8.85 -28.96 -20.38
N ASN A 55 -8.29 -30.07 -20.85
CA ASN A 55 -7.12 -30.70 -20.24
C ASN A 55 -5.82 -29.88 -20.40
N ALA A 56 -5.80 -28.85 -21.24
CA ALA A 56 -4.65 -27.94 -21.39
C ALA A 56 -4.55 -26.92 -20.23
N ARG A 57 -5.55 -26.84 -19.35
CA ARG A 57 -5.48 -26.01 -18.14
C ARG A 57 -4.53 -26.59 -17.10
N LEU A 58 -3.74 -25.71 -16.48
CA LEU A 58 -2.70 -26.08 -15.51
C LEU A 58 -3.31 -26.72 -14.24
N ALA A 59 -2.72 -27.82 -13.78
CA ALA A 59 -3.27 -28.67 -12.72
C ALA A 59 -3.27 -28.01 -11.34
N GLY A 60 -2.30 -27.14 -11.03
CA GLY A 60 -2.26 -26.36 -9.79
C GLY A 60 -3.22 -25.18 -9.80
N GLY A 61 -3.94 -24.94 -10.89
CA GLY A 61 -4.84 -23.80 -11.00
C GLY A 61 -4.08 -22.48 -11.15
N PRO A 62 -4.62 -21.36 -10.62
CA PRO A 62 -4.03 -20.04 -10.80
C PRO A 62 -2.62 -19.87 -10.21
N VAL A 63 -2.19 -20.74 -9.28
CA VAL A 63 -0.86 -20.67 -8.68
C VAL A 63 0.26 -21.00 -9.68
N ASP A 64 0.00 -21.89 -10.64
CA ASP A 64 0.99 -22.29 -11.66
C ASP A 64 1.31 -21.14 -12.64
N LEU A 65 0.45 -20.11 -12.66
CA LEU A 65 0.65 -18.88 -13.42
C LEU A 65 1.42 -17.79 -12.67
N ILE A 66 2.03 -18.12 -11.53
CA ILE A 66 2.75 -17.15 -10.71
C ILE A 66 4.22 -17.54 -10.59
N ASN A 67 5.10 -16.56 -10.80
CA ASN A 67 6.49 -16.63 -10.34
C ASN A 67 6.60 -15.76 -9.07
N VAL A 68 7.01 -16.37 -7.95
CA VAL A 68 7.21 -15.62 -6.71
C VAL A 68 8.67 -15.19 -6.61
N ILE A 69 8.89 -13.88 -6.57
CA ILE A 69 10.18 -13.23 -6.39
C ILE A 69 10.20 -12.61 -5.00
N THR A 70 11.01 -13.18 -4.10
CA THR A 70 11.18 -12.67 -2.74
C THR A 70 12.45 -11.86 -2.60
N PHE A 71 12.42 -10.82 -1.76
CA PHE A 71 13.59 -10.03 -1.39
C PHE A 71 13.60 -9.72 0.11
N ASP A 72 14.76 -9.51 0.70
CA ASP A 72 14.87 -9.06 2.09
C ASP A 72 14.78 -7.52 2.12
N PRO A 73 13.75 -6.91 2.72
CA PRO A 73 13.62 -5.46 2.76
C PRO A 73 14.76 -4.81 3.55
N LYS A 74 15.29 -3.69 3.03
CA LYS A 74 16.40 -2.93 3.62
C LYS A 74 15.96 -1.50 3.92
N ASP A 75 16.71 -0.80 4.76
CA ASP A 75 16.53 0.64 5.01
C ASP A 75 17.04 1.54 3.86
N GLU A 76 17.59 0.92 2.82
CA GLU A 76 17.98 1.56 1.56
C GLU A 76 17.07 1.08 0.41
N PRO A 77 16.67 1.95 -0.52
CA PRO A 77 15.97 1.52 -1.73
C PRO A 77 16.82 0.51 -2.51
N GLN A 78 16.23 -0.63 -2.87
CA GLN A 78 16.88 -1.66 -3.69
C GLN A 78 15.99 -2.04 -4.86
N VAL A 79 16.61 -2.36 -6.00
CA VAL A 79 15.89 -2.85 -7.18
C VAL A 79 15.44 -4.28 -6.90
N VAL A 80 14.14 -4.54 -7.00
CA VAL A 80 13.55 -5.85 -6.72
C VAL A 80 12.95 -6.51 -7.96
N TRP A 81 12.68 -5.71 -9.01
CA TRP A 81 12.18 -6.20 -10.28
C TRP A 81 12.44 -5.20 -11.40
N SER A 82 12.57 -5.70 -12.63
CA SER A 82 12.68 -4.87 -13.82
C SER A 82 12.19 -5.62 -15.06
N SER A 83 11.60 -4.90 -16.00
CA SER A 83 11.27 -5.42 -17.33
C SER A 83 11.25 -4.28 -18.35
N GLY A 84 12.07 -4.38 -19.40
CA GLY A 84 12.29 -3.27 -20.33
C GLY A 84 12.71 -2.00 -19.60
N ASP A 85 12.03 -0.89 -19.89
CA ASP A 85 12.27 0.42 -19.26
C ASP A 85 11.54 0.61 -17.92
N VAL A 86 10.88 -0.44 -17.40
CA VAL A 86 10.20 -0.38 -16.10
C VAL A 86 11.12 -0.96 -15.03
N LYS A 87 11.29 -0.19 -13.96
CA LYS A 87 12.08 -0.58 -12.79
C LYS A 87 11.22 -0.46 -11.53
N VAL A 88 11.26 -1.49 -10.70
CA VAL A 88 10.61 -1.48 -9.38
C VAL A 88 11.68 -1.54 -8.31
N SER A 89 11.71 -0.52 -7.46
CA SER A 89 12.52 -0.50 -6.25
C SER A 89 11.63 -0.69 -5.03
N ALA A 90 12.16 -1.31 -3.98
CA ALA A 90 11.48 -1.46 -2.70
C ALA A 90 12.36 -1.02 -1.55
N ILE A 91 11.72 -0.63 -0.46
CA ILE A 91 12.36 -0.31 0.82
C ILE A 91 11.54 -0.90 1.95
N ARG A 92 12.19 -1.26 3.06
CA ARG A 92 11.50 -1.62 4.30
C ARG A 92 10.71 -0.42 4.80
N SER A 93 9.50 -0.65 5.29
CA SER A 93 8.70 0.36 6.00
C SER A 93 7.93 -0.28 7.15
N THR A 94 7.50 0.52 8.14
CA THR A 94 6.97 -0.02 9.40
C THR A 94 5.45 -0.15 9.39
N HIS A 95 4.97 -1.39 9.49
CA HIS A 95 3.57 -1.70 9.79
C HIS A 95 3.35 -3.11 10.33
N THR A 96 3.57 -4.13 9.51
CA THR A 96 3.61 -5.55 9.89
C THR A 96 4.96 -6.15 9.55
N ALA A 97 5.26 -7.36 10.05
CA ALA A 97 6.51 -8.04 9.74
C ALA A 97 6.65 -8.22 8.22
N GLY A 98 7.79 -7.78 7.68
CA GLY A 98 8.08 -7.83 6.25
C GLY A 98 7.38 -6.76 5.42
N HIS A 99 6.76 -5.74 6.01
CA HIS A 99 6.16 -4.67 5.23
C HIS A 99 7.23 -3.91 4.41
N ALA A 100 6.88 -3.60 3.16
CA ALA A 100 7.75 -2.88 2.24
C ALA A 100 6.92 -1.92 1.37
N SER A 101 7.52 -0.80 1.02
CA SER A 101 6.96 0.20 0.12
C SER A 101 7.68 0.14 -1.22
N TYR A 102 6.98 0.47 -2.30
CA TYR A 102 7.47 0.28 -3.67
C TYR A 102 7.55 1.60 -4.42
N ARG A 103 8.54 1.69 -5.31
CA ARG A 103 8.67 2.74 -6.32
C ARG A 103 8.69 2.10 -7.68
N VAL A 104 7.85 2.59 -8.59
CA VAL A 104 7.84 2.19 -9.99
C VAL A 104 8.35 3.37 -10.80
N ASP A 105 9.48 3.19 -11.46
CA ASP A 105 10.03 4.15 -12.42
C ASP A 105 9.75 3.66 -13.85
N THR A 106 9.27 4.56 -14.69
CA THR A 106 8.95 4.32 -16.11
C THR A 106 9.43 5.51 -16.95
N PRO A 107 9.46 5.39 -18.29
CA PRO A 107 9.74 6.54 -19.16
C PRO A 107 8.80 7.73 -18.91
N ALA A 108 7.51 7.46 -18.68
CA ALA A 108 6.50 8.50 -18.46
C ALA A 108 6.65 9.23 -17.10
N GLY A 109 7.23 8.58 -16.11
CA GLY A 109 7.38 9.13 -14.77
C GLY A 109 7.46 8.05 -13.70
N SER A 110 7.31 8.48 -12.45
CA SER A 110 7.57 7.66 -11.27
C SER A 110 6.42 7.72 -10.26
N VAL A 111 6.15 6.59 -9.59
CA VAL A 111 5.17 6.50 -8.51
C VAL A 111 5.75 5.76 -7.32
N VAL A 112 5.56 6.29 -6.12
CA VAL A 112 5.79 5.59 -4.86
C VAL A 112 4.46 5.15 -4.28
N ILE A 113 4.35 3.87 -3.97
CA ILE A 113 3.23 3.24 -3.27
C ILE A 113 3.73 2.93 -1.87
N GLY A 114 3.32 3.76 -0.91
CA GLY A 114 3.74 3.66 0.49
C GLY A 114 3.15 2.46 1.21
N GLY A 115 1.94 2.03 0.82
CA GLY A 115 1.17 1.06 1.57
C GLY A 115 0.72 1.62 2.92
N ASP A 116 0.45 0.72 3.86
CA ASP A 116 0.26 1.08 5.26
C ASP A 116 1.63 1.20 5.90
N ALA A 117 2.17 2.41 5.99
CA ALA A 117 3.48 2.64 6.58
C ALA A 117 3.43 3.81 7.55
N GLY A 118 3.86 3.59 8.79
CA GLY A 118 4.06 4.62 9.80
C GLY A 118 5.54 4.82 10.11
N ASN A 119 5.82 5.81 10.96
CA ASN A 119 7.16 6.05 11.50
C ASN A 119 7.65 4.85 12.34
N ASP A 120 8.96 4.59 12.33
CA ASP A 120 9.58 3.55 13.18
C ASP A 120 9.41 3.87 14.68
N VAL A 121 9.39 5.14 15.04
CA VAL A 121 9.00 5.64 16.36
C VAL A 121 7.48 5.82 16.39
N LEU A 122 6.80 4.87 17.02
CA LEU A 122 5.33 4.88 17.09
C LEU A 122 4.80 5.96 18.04
N VAL A 123 5.23 5.95 19.29
CA VAL A 123 4.64 6.83 20.32
C VAL A 123 5.32 8.21 20.29
N PRO A 124 4.56 9.33 20.35
CA PRO A 124 5.13 10.66 20.52
C PRO A 124 5.99 10.78 21.81
N PRO A 125 7.00 11.68 21.83
CA PRO A 125 7.35 12.64 20.79
C PRO A 125 8.07 11.98 19.59
N ARG A 126 7.69 12.39 18.38
CA ARG A 126 8.32 12.02 17.11
C ARG A 126 8.19 13.16 16.12
N ALA A 127 9.10 13.26 15.15
CA ALA A 127 9.13 14.35 14.18
C ALA A 127 7.94 14.32 13.20
N SER A 128 7.47 13.13 12.86
CA SER A 128 6.39 12.89 11.90
C SER A 128 5.75 11.53 12.16
N SER A 129 4.49 11.33 11.75
CA SER A 129 3.86 10.02 11.66
C SER A 129 4.26 9.20 10.43
N THR A 130 4.89 9.82 9.43
CA THR A 130 5.34 9.16 8.18
C THR A 130 6.65 8.38 8.38
N SER A 131 6.83 7.33 7.57
CA SER A 131 8.07 6.54 7.52
C SER A 131 9.21 7.31 6.84
N GLU A 132 10.38 7.37 7.49
CA GLU A 132 11.59 7.97 6.91
C GLU A 132 12.08 7.20 5.68
N GLN A 133 11.83 5.90 5.63
CA GLN A 133 12.16 5.03 4.51
C GLN A 133 11.27 5.33 3.30
N VAL A 134 9.96 5.51 3.51
CA VAL A 134 9.06 5.95 2.44
C VAL A 134 9.49 7.32 1.91
N GLU A 135 9.83 8.26 2.80
CA GLU A 135 10.34 9.58 2.41
C GLU A 135 11.62 9.47 1.55
N LYS A 136 12.55 8.59 1.96
CA LYS A 136 13.78 8.33 1.21
C LYS A 136 13.52 7.74 -0.17
N LEU A 137 12.58 6.81 -0.28
CA LEU A 137 12.17 6.20 -1.54
C LEU A 137 11.48 7.21 -2.48
N ALA A 138 10.74 8.16 -1.90
CA ALA A 138 9.93 9.15 -2.62
C ALA A 138 10.69 10.39 -3.12
N LYS A 139 12.00 10.52 -2.87
CA LYS A 139 12.80 11.64 -3.37
C LYS A 139 12.64 11.83 -4.88
N GLY A 140 12.16 13.02 -5.27
CA GLY A 140 11.97 13.44 -6.66
C GLY A 140 10.91 12.64 -7.43
N VAL A 141 9.98 11.96 -6.74
CA VAL A 141 8.93 11.18 -7.39
C VAL A 141 7.86 12.09 -8.02
N ASP A 142 7.19 11.65 -9.08
CA ASP A 142 6.05 12.39 -9.62
C ASP A 142 4.80 12.22 -8.75
N ILE A 143 4.53 10.99 -8.31
CA ILE A 143 3.31 10.62 -7.57
C ILE A 143 3.67 9.87 -6.28
N ILE A 144 3.09 10.27 -5.15
CA ILE A 144 2.99 9.44 -3.96
C ILE A 144 1.55 8.92 -3.85
N VAL A 145 1.39 7.61 -3.65
CA VAL A 145 0.13 6.97 -3.27
C VAL A 145 0.34 6.36 -1.88
N HIS A 146 -0.42 6.81 -0.88
CA HIS A 146 -0.18 6.41 0.51
C HIS A 146 -1.49 6.27 1.29
N SER A 147 -1.55 5.32 2.23
CA SER A 147 -2.65 5.28 3.18
C SER A 147 -2.65 6.51 4.07
N ALA A 148 -3.83 7.06 4.35
CA ALA A 148 -3.95 8.32 5.07
C ALA A 148 -4.99 8.26 6.19
N PHE A 149 -4.55 8.59 7.40
CA PHE A 149 -5.40 8.70 8.56
C PHE A 149 -5.65 10.17 8.90
N HIS A 150 -6.88 10.54 9.17
CA HIS A 150 -7.22 11.92 9.49
C HIS A 150 -6.86 12.23 10.96
N PRO A 151 -6.19 13.36 11.27
CA PRO A 151 -5.80 13.72 12.64
C PRO A 151 -6.97 13.81 13.64
N VAL A 152 -8.21 13.98 13.16
CA VAL A 152 -9.43 14.02 13.99
C VAL A 152 -9.65 12.74 14.80
N MET A 153 -9.04 11.62 14.42
CA MET A 153 -9.11 10.37 15.17
C MET A 153 -8.06 10.29 16.28
N GLY A 154 -7.26 11.33 16.49
CA GLY A 154 -6.21 11.37 17.51
C GLY A 154 -6.73 11.18 18.93
N PRO A 155 -5.84 10.76 19.85
CA PRO A 155 -6.22 10.42 21.24
C PRO A 155 -6.90 11.58 21.98
N ASP A 156 -6.50 12.82 21.68
CA ASP A 156 -7.00 14.02 22.33
C ASP A 156 -8.24 14.62 21.63
N GLN A 157 -8.79 13.93 20.62
CA GLN A 157 -9.90 14.43 19.80
C GLN A 157 -11.27 13.84 20.22
N GLY A 158 -11.31 12.99 21.25
CA GLY A 158 -12.57 12.49 21.82
C GLY A 158 -13.24 11.35 21.04
N SER A 159 -12.55 10.73 20.07
CA SER A 159 -13.05 9.54 19.34
C SER A 159 -13.06 8.26 20.19
N GLY A 160 -12.17 8.20 21.19
CA GLY A 160 -11.85 6.99 21.95
C GLY A 160 -11.00 5.97 21.16
N PHE A 161 -10.53 6.32 19.96
CA PHE A 161 -9.73 5.42 19.13
C PHE A 161 -8.40 5.07 19.82
N PRO A 162 -7.98 3.80 19.86
CA PRO A 162 -6.86 3.39 20.70
C PRO A 162 -5.56 4.08 20.27
N PRO A 163 -4.82 4.74 21.19
CA PRO A 163 -3.60 5.46 20.84
C PRO A 163 -2.57 4.59 20.12
N ARG A 164 -2.39 3.33 20.56
CA ARG A 164 -1.48 2.37 19.91
C ARG A 164 -1.82 2.10 18.45
N SER A 165 -3.11 2.10 18.09
CA SER A 165 -3.56 1.90 16.71
C SER A 165 -3.41 3.17 15.88
N PHE A 166 -3.71 4.33 16.46
CA PHE A 166 -3.53 5.65 15.84
C PHE A 166 -2.07 5.91 15.47
N TYR A 167 -1.16 5.62 16.38
CA TYR A 167 0.26 5.87 16.23
C TYR A 167 0.95 5.02 15.15
N ARG A 168 0.32 3.93 14.71
CA ARG A 168 0.80 3.10 13.58
C ARG A 168 0.43 3.66 12.20
N GLN A 169 -0.36 4.72 12.13
CA GLN A 169 -0.85 5.30 10.89
C GLN A 169 -0.01 6.50 10.45
N SER A 170 0.04 6.75 9.15
CA SER A 170 0.49 8.03 8.58
C SER A 170 -0.66 9.02 8.56
N LEU A 171 -0.44 10.22 9.10
CA LEU A 171 -1.44 11.27 9.13
C LEU A 171 -1.46 12.04 7.81
N ALA A 172 -2.66 12.45 7.37
CA ALA A 172 -2.83 13.25 6.16
C ALA A 172 -1.98 14.54 6.17
N SER A 173 -1.88 15.21 7.32
CA SER A 173 -1.02 16.39 7.49
C SER A 173 0.46 16.07 7.25
N ASP A 174 0.95 15.03 7.88
CA ASP A 174 2.37 14.68 7.81
C ASP A 174 2.77 14.15 6.43
N LEU A 175 1.83 13.49 5.73
CA LEU A 175 1.97 13.11 4.33
C LEU A 175 2.11 14.35 3.41
N GLY A 176 1.36 15.42 3.69
CA GLY A 176 1.53 16.69 3.00
C GLY A 176 2.94 17.28 3.20
N ALA A 177 3.39 17.35 4.45
CA ALA A 177 4.74 17.82 4.76
C ALA A 177 5.82 16.96 4.09
N MET A 178 5.68 15.63 4.12
CA MET A 178 6.59 14.70 3.45
C MET A 178 6.60 14.91 1.93
N ALA A 179 5.43 14.98 1.30
CA ALA A 179 5.29 15.18 -0.15
C ALA A 179 5.96 16.49 -0.60
N GLN A 180 5.83 17.55 0.20
CA GLN A 180 6.51 18.82 -0.05
C GLN A 180 8.04 18.68 0.02
N ARG A 181 8.57 18.03 1.07
CA ARG A 181 10.02 17.86 1.26
C ARG A 181 10.68 17.04 0.16
N VAL A 182 10.00 15.99 -0.33
CA VAL A 182 10.56 15.13 -1.38
C VAL A 182 10.38 15.69 -2.79
N GLY A 183 9.66 16.80 -2.93
CA GLY A 183 9.38 17.43 -4.22
C GLY A 183 8.37 16.67 -5.09
N ALA A 184 7.41 15.97 -4.47
CA ALA A 184 6.37 15.27 -5.21
C ALA A 184 5.40 16.25 -5.89
N LYS A 185 4.97 15.92 -7.11
CA LYS A 185 3.99 16.74 -7.84
C LYS A 185 2.56 16.41 -7.43
N HIS A 186 2.32 15.14 -7.11
CA HIS A 186 1.01 14.62 -6.77
C HIS A 186 1.07 13.78 -5.48
N LEU A 187 0.12 14.01 -4.59
CA LEU A 187 -0.12 13.18 -3.42
C LEU A 187 -1.54 12.60 -3.51
N MET A 188 -1.64 11.29 -3.71
CA MET A 188 -2.89 10.54 -3.69
C MET A 188 -3.05 9.85 -2.33
N LEU A 189 -4.05 10.29 -1.57
CA LEU A 189 -4.45 9.67 -0.31
C LEU A 189 -5.37 8.49 -0.61
N THR A 190 -5.09 7.31 -0.08
CA THR A 190 -5.96 6.13 -0.19
C THR A 190 -6.12 5.48 1.19
N HIS A 191 -6.82 4.34 1.27
CA HIS A 191 -7.02 3.57 2.51
C HIS A 191 -7.38 4.50 3.69
N LEU A 192 -8.41 5.33 3.45
CA LEU A 192 -8.72 6.49 4.29
C LEU A 192 -9.27 6.03 5.64
N GLY A 193 -8.70 6.57 6.71
CA GLY A 193 -9.20 6.35 8.06
C GLY A 193 -9.53 7.67 8.73
N PRO A 194 -10.82 8.03 8.91
CA PRO A 194 -12.03 7.32 8.49
C PRO A 194 -12.35 7.39 6.98
N SER A 195 -13.09 6.41 6.47
CA SER A 195 -13.68 6.49 5.12
C SER A 195 -14.55 7.73 4.97
N LEU A 196 -14.65 8.26 3.74
CA LEU A 196 -15.50 9.41 3.45
C LEU A 196 -16.96 9.13 3.81
N GLY A 197 -17.64 10.10 4.42
CA GLY A 197 -19.04 9.96 4.83
C GLY A 197 -19.28 9.08 6.07
N ALA A 198 -18.25 8.43 6.61
CA ALA A 198 -18.41 7.53 7.76
C ALA A 198 -18.59 8.34 9.06
N VAL A 199 -19.67 8.05 9.79
CA VAL A 199 -19.91 8.59 11.14
C VAL A 199 -19.21 7.77 12.23
N ILE A 200 -18.81 6.54 11.91
CA ILE A 200 -18.08 5.60 12.76
C ILE A 200 -16.93 5.03 11.94
N HIS A 201 -15.71 5.09 12.49
CA HIS A 201 -14.55 4.35 11.98
C HIS A 201 -14.41 3.06 12.79
N ASN A 202 -14.60 1.90 12.16
CA ASN A 202 -14.73 0.60 12.82
C ASN A 202 -15.85 0.61 13.89
N GLN A 203 -15.54 0.86 15.16
CA GLN A 203 -16.52 1.02 16.25
C GLN A 203 -16.42 2.38 16.99
N TRP A 204 -15.57 3.29 16.52
CA TRP A 204 -15.27 4.57 17.16
C TRP A 204 -15.94 5.72 16.42
N LYS A 205 -16.61 6.62 17.16
CA LYS A 205 -17.24 7.80 16.56
C LYS A 205 -16.18 8.70 15.93
N VAL A 206 -16.50 9.26 14.76
CA VAL A 206 -15.67 10.29 14.14
C VAL A 206 -16.00 11.64 14.80
N PRO A 207 -15.05 12.28 15.50
CA PRO A 207 -15.31 13.57 16.15
C PRO A 207 -15.64 14.63 15.10
N GLY A 208 -16.62 15.49 15.39
CA GLY A 208 -17.10 16.50 14.44
C GLY A 208 -17.98 15.97 13.30
N GLY A 209 -18.19 14.65 13.20
CA GLY A 209 -19.06 14.03 12.19
C GLY A 209 -18.31 13.49 10.97
N PRO A 210 -19.04 13.13 9.89
CA PRO A 210 -18.47 12.46 8.74
C PRO A 210 -17.54 13.38 7.93
N LEU A 211 -16.38 12.86 7.52
CA LEU A 211 -15.40 13.61 6.73
C LEU A 211 -15.71 13.57 5.23
N THR A 212 -15.36 14.65 4.55
CA THR A 212 -15.41 14.83 3.09
C THR A 212 -14.00 14.81 2.48
N GLN A 213 -13.91 14.81 1.15
CA GLN A 213 -12.62 14.99 0.48
C GLN A 213 -11.94 16.32 0.85
N ALA A 214 -12.73 17.37 1.10
CA ALA A 214 -12.20 18.69 1.43
C ALA A 214 -11.48 18.68 2.79
N ASP A 215 -11.96 17.90 3.76
CA ASP A 215 -11.33 17.79 5.08
C ASP A 215 -9.94 17.17 4.99
N TYR A 216 -9.80 16.10 4.20
CA TYR A 216 -8.51 15.47 3.92
C TYR A 216 -7.55 16.39 3.16
N ARG A 217 -8.03 17.09 2.12
CA ARG A 217 -7.20 18.07 1.39
C ARG A 217 -6.72 19.19 2.30
N LYS A 218 -7.62 19.74 3.12
CA LYS A 218 -7.29 20.78 4.09
C LYS A 218 -6.23 20.33 5.07
N ALA A 219 -6.27 19.09 5.55
CA ALA A 219 -5.24 18.55 6.43
C ALA A 219 -3.86 18.50 5.75
N VAL A 220 -3.80 18.08 4.48
CA VAL A 220 -2.57 18.06 3.67
C VAL A 220 -2.03 19.48 3.42
N GLU A 221 -2.90 20.39 2.98
CA GLU A 221 -2.55 21.76 2.62
C GLU A 221 -2.06 22.56 3.83
N ALA A 222 -2.67 22.35 5.00
CA ALA A 222 -2.24 22.99 6.25
C ALA A 222 -0.79 22.65 6.65
N ALA A 223 -0.24 21.56 6.11
CA ALA A 223 1.15 21.16 6.31
C ALA A 223 2.12 21.71 5.23
N GLY A 224 1.63 22.55 4.32
CA GLY A 224 2.45 23.29 3.35
C GLY A 224 2.67 22.59 2.01
N PHE A 225 1.96 21.49 1.71
CA PHE A 225 2.03 20.88 0.38
C PHE A 225 1.33 21.76 -0.65
N THR A 226 2.08 22.17 -1.68
CA THR A 226 1.55 23.03 -2.76
C THR A 226 1.26 22.27 -4.05
N GLY A 227 1.52 20.95 -4.07
CA GLY A 227 1.22 20.09 -5.21
C GLY A 227 -0.26 19.70 -5.30
N ASN A 228 -0.57 18.80 -6.23
CA ASN A 228 -1.95 18.34 -6.42
C ASN A 228 -2.31 17.21 -5.44
N THR A 229 -3.25 17.47 -4.54
CA THR A 229 -3.77 16.49 -3.59
C THR A 229 -5.04 15.80 -4.13
N ILE A 230 -4.95 14.49 -4.31
CA ILE A 230 -6.06 13.65 -4.74
C ILE A 230 -6.52 12.80 -3.55
N VAL A 231 -7.79 12.88 -3.21
CA VAL A 231 -8.42 11.94 -2.28
C VAL A 231 -8.92 10.77 -3.11
N GLY A 232 -8.21 9.65 -3.06
CA GLY A 232 -8.43 8.46 -3.87
C GLY A 232 -9.70 7.74 -3.49
N THR A 233 -10.79 8.04 -4.19
CA THR A 233 -12.00 7.23 -4.21
C THR A 233 -11.83 6.05 -5.16
N ASP A 234 -12.70 5.05 -5.08
CA ASP A 234 -12.78 3.99 -6.08
C ASP A 234 -12.88 4.61 -7.49
N LEU A 235 -12.12 4.05 -8.43
CA LEU A 235 -12.00 4.53 -9.81
C LEU A 235 -11.36 5.92 -9.98
N ALA A 236 -10.84 6.55 -8.92
CA ALA A 236 -10.05 7.76 -9.07
C ALA A 236 -8.83 7.50 -9.96
N THR A 237 -8.55 8.42 -10.88
CA THR A 237 -7.43 8.30 -11.81
C THR A 237 -6.57 9.55 -11.81
N LEU A 238 -5.28 9.34 -12.02
CA LEU A 238 -4.31 10.38 -12.31
C LEU A 238 -3.51 9.92 -13.52
N ARG A 239 -3.37 10.79 -14.52
CA ARG A 239 -2.57 10.53 -15.71
C ARG A 239 -1.41 11.51 -15.75
N LEU A 240 -0.19 10.98 -15.84
CA LEU A 240 0.98 11.80 -16.15
C LEU A 240 0.97 12.19 -17.63
N PRO A 241 1.36 13.43 -17.98
CA PRO A 241 1.56 13.81 -19.37
C PRO A 241 2.70 12.98 -19.99
N ALA A 242 2.66 12.82 -21.32
CA ALA A 242 3.84 12.33 -22.03
C ALA A 242 5.00 13.33 -21.83
N LYS A 243 6.22 12.80 -21.69
CA LYS A 243 7.44 13.62 -21.62
C LYS A 243 7.84 14.12 -23.01
#